data_AF-A0A962EKM7-F1
#
_entry.id   AF-A0A962EKM7-F1
#
_cell.length_a   1.000
_cell.length_b   1.000
_cell.length_c   1.000
_cell.angle_alpha   90.00
_cell.angle_beta   90.00
_cell.angle_gamma   90.00
#
_symmetry.space_group_name_H-M   'P 1'
#
loop_
_entity.id
_entity.type
_entity.pdbx_description
1 polymer ?
#
loop_
_entity_poly.entity_id
_entity_poly.type
_entity_poly.pdbx_seq_one_letter_code
_entity_poly.pdbx_strand_id
1 'polypeptide(L)' 'MLSKDLEASLNDAFHAARTRRHEFMTVEHLLLALLDNEAAVSVLQACAADITRLRMQLIEFLEQTTP' A
#
# COMPACT_ATOMS: atom_id res chain seq x y z
N MET A 1 -10.97 -17.21 5.08
CA MET A 1 -9.51 -17.13 4.83
C MET A 1 -9.28 -16.03 3.82
N LEU A 2 -8.18 -15.31 3.94
CA LEU A 2 -7.76 -14.34 2.92
C LEU A 2 -7.32 -15.09 1.66
N SER A 3 -7.43 -14.46 0.49
CA SER A 3 -6.82 -15.00 -0.72
C SER A 3 -5.29 -14.94 -0.59
N LYS A 4 -4.59 -15.86 -1.26
CA LYS A 4 -3.12 -15.88 -1.27
C LYS A 4 -2.54 -14.55 -1.75
N ASP A 5 -3.18 -13.94 -2.75
CA ASP A 5 -2.72 -12.67 -3.33
C ASP A 5 -2.86 -11.51 -2.33
N LEU A 6 -3.94 -11.48 -1.55
CA LEU A 6 -4.12 -10.46 -0.51
C LEU A 6 -3.17 -10.68 0.66
N GLU A 7 -2.92 -11.94 1.04
CA GLU A 7 -1.94 -12.29 2.07
C GLU A 7 -0.51 -11.89 1.66
N ALA A 8 -0.15 -12.04 0.38
CA ALA A 8 1.11 -11.55 -0.16
C ALA A 8 1.22 -10.02 -0.05
N SER A 9 0.20 -9.27 -0.50
CA SER A 9 0.19 -7.81 -0.39
C SER A 9 0.29 -7.32 1.06
N LEU A 10 -0.32 -8.04 2.01
CA LEU A 10 -0.22 -7.73 3.44
C LEU A 10 1.19 -7.96 3.99
N ASN A 11 1.84 -9.07 3.61
CA ASN A 11 3.22 -9.33 3.99
C ASN A 11 4.17 -8.28 3.42
N ASP A 12 3.98 -7.86 2.17
CA ASP A 12 4.77 -6.80 1.55
C ASP A 12 4.62 -5.47 2.29
N ALA A 13 3.38 -5.08 2.64
CA ALA A 13 3.11 -3.87 3.45
C ALA A 13 3.86 -3.93 4.79
N PHE A 14 3.80 -5.07 5.47
CA PHE A 14 4.44 -5.27 6.77
C PHE A 14 5.97 -5.21 6.67
N HIS A 15 6.55 -5.88 5.67
CA HIS A 15 7.98 -5.83 5.39
C HIS A 15 8.44 -4.41 5.03
N ALA A 16 7.66 -3.68 4.24
CA ALA A 16 7.96 -2.31 3.83
C ALA A 16 7.98 -1.34 5.04
N ALA A 17 7.01 -1.44 5.94
CA ALA A 17 6.96 -0.65 7.17
C ALA A 17 8.18 -0.95 8.07
N ARG A 18 8.47 -2.24 8.28
CA ARG A 18 9.57 -2.69 9.14
C ARG A 18 10.95 -2.33 8.59
N THR A 19 11.16 -2.41 7.28
CA THR A 19 12.42 -1.99 6.63
C THR A 19 12.67 -0.49 6.81
N ARG A 20 11.61 0.33 6.79
CA ARG A 20 11.69 1.76 7.08
C ARG A 20 11.75 2.09 8.57
N ARG A 21 11.72 1.07 9.44
CA ARG A 21 11.70 1.16 10.90
C ARG A 21 10.50 1.95 11.45
N HIS A 22 9.43 2.01 10.68
CA HIS A 22 8.19 2.60 11.14
C HIS A 22 7.64 1.81 12.33
N GLU A 23 7.28 2.51 13.40
CA GLU A 23 6.81 1.90 14.65
C GLU A 23 5.53 1.07 14.45
N PHE A 24 4.68 1.50 13.53
CA PHE A 24 3.41 0.86 13.22
C PHE A 24 3.21 0.69 11.71
N MET A 25 2.48 -0.37 11.34
CA MET A 25 1.89 -0.48 10.01
C MET A 25 0.54 0.22 10.00
N THR A 26 0.39 1.19 9.11
CA THR A 26 -0.84 1.98 8.97
C THR A 26 -1.68 1.52 7.76
N VAL A 27 -2.87 2.09 7.60
CA VAL A 27 -3.72 1.81 6.42
C VAL A 27 -3.12 2.36 5.12
N GLU A 28 -2.26 3.36 5.20
CA GLU A 28 -1.54 3.92 4.05
C GLU A 28 -0.47 2.95 3.54
N HIS A 29 0.20 2.21 4.43
CA HIS A 29 1.10 1.13 4.02
C HIS A 29 0.36 0.02 3.28
N LEU A 30 -0.80 -0.36 3.81
CA LEU A 30 -1.66 -1.35 3.17
C LEU A 30 -2.13 -0.86 1.81
N LEU A 31 -2.63 0.37 1.73
CA LEU A 31 -3.07 0.94 0.46
C LEU A 31 -1.93 1.01 -0.55
N LEU A 32 -0.72 1.40 -0.12
CA LEU A 32 0.47 1.42 -0.97
C LEU A 32 0.82 0.04 -1.53
N ALA A 33 0.76 -1.02 -0.71
CA ALA A 33 0.98 -2.39 -1.18
C ALA A 33 -0.15 -2.89 -2.10
N LEU A 34 -1.39 -2.45 -1.87
CA LEU A 34 -2.51 -2.75 -2.75
C LEU A 34 -2.40 -2.09 -4.13
N LEU A 35 -1.56 -1.06 -4.30
CA LEU A 35 -1.27 -0.50 -5.64
C LEU A 35 -0.44 -1.44 -6.52
N ASP A 36 0.07 -2.53 -5.95
CA ASP A 36 0.75 -3.63 -6.66
C ASP A 36 -0.14 -4.89 -6.78
N ASN A 37 -1.37 -4.85 -6.23
CA ASN A 37 -2.33 -5.93 -6.31
C ASN A 37 -3.27 -5.72 -7.52
N GLU A 38 -3.22 -6.63 -8.51
CA GLU A 38 -3.99 -6.50 -9.76
C GLU A 38 -5.49 -6.29 -9.54
N ALA A 39 -6.09 -7.01 -8.59
CA ALA A 39 -7.52 -6.89 -8.30
C ALA A 39 -7.84 -5.49 -7.74
N ALA A 40 -7.04 -4.99 -6.80
CA ALA A 40 -7.24 -3.65 -6.25
C ALA A 40 -6.99 -2.54 -7.29
N VAL A 41 -5.94 -2.67 -8.10
CA VAL A 41 -5.64 -1.72 -9.19
C VAL A 41 -6.78 -1.65 -10.18
N SER A 42 -7.36 -2.79 -10.56
CA SER A 42 -8.50 -2.83 -11.49
C SER A 42 -9.71 -2.03 -10.97
N VAL A 43 -10.00 -2.13 -9.67
CA VAL A 43 -11.10 -1.40 -9.02
C VAL A 43 -10.78 0.09 -8.96
N LEU A 44 -9.56 0.47 -8.56
CA LEU A 44 -9.14 1.87 -8.47
C LEU A 44 -9.17 2.57 -9.85
N GLN A 45 -8.72 1.88 -10.90
CA GLN A 45 -8.78 2.38 -12.28
C GLN A 45 -10.22 2.49 -12.79
N ALA A 46 -11.11 1.56 -12.43
CA ALA A 46 -12.54 1.67 -12.73
C ALA A 46 -13.18 2.89 -12.03
N CYS A 47 -12.63 3.32 -10.89
CA CYS A 47 -12.98 4.57 -10.22
C CYS A 47 -12.23 5.81 -10.76
N ALA A 48 -11.53 5.69 -11.88
CA ALA A 48 -10.73 6.75 -12.50
C ALA A 48 -9.61 7.32 -11.61
N ALA A 49 -9.07 6.51 -10.69
CA ALA A 49 -7.93 6.90 -9.87
C ALA A 49 -6.63 6.93 -10.70
N ASP A 50 -5.82 7.96 -10.50
CA ASP A 50 -4.44 8.01 -11.00
C ASP A 50 -3.52 7.26 -10.04
N ILE A 51 -3.18 6.02 -10.40
CA ILE A 51 -2.36 5.12 -9.56
C ILE A 51 -0.95 5.67 -9.35
N THR A 52 -0.37 6.32 -10.36
CA THR A 52 0.99 6.86 -10.27
C THR A 52 1.02 8.02 -9.29
N ARG A 53 0.07 8.94 -9.41
CA ARG A 53 -0.08 10.07 -8.48
C ARG A 53 -0.37 9.59 -7.06
N LEU A 54 -1.31 8.65 -6.90
CA LEU A 54 -1.66 8.10 -5.58
C LEU A 54 -0.46 7.46 -4.89
N ARG A 55 0.35 6.69 -5.63
CA ARG A 55 1.59 6.09 -5.10
C ARG A 55 2.56 7.14 -4.58
N MET A 56 2.81 8.19 -5.36
CA MET A 56 3.72 9.28 -4.95
C MET A 56 3.22 9.96 -3.68
N GLN A 57 1.92 10.26 -3.60
CA GLN A 57 1.33 10.91 -2.43
C GLN A 57 1.40 10.03 -1.17
N LEU A 58 1.17 8.71 -1.31
CA LEU A 58 1.28 7.79 -0.18
C LEU A 58 2.72 7.65 0.32
N ILE A 59 3.70 7.58 -0.59
CA ILE A 59 5.12 7.53 -0.20
C ILE A 59 5.51 8.81 0.54
N GLU A 60 5.18 9.97 -0.02
CA GLU A 60 5.46 11.27 0.59
C GLU A 60 4.80 11.39 1.98
N PHE A 61 3.53 10.99 2.10
CA PHE A 61 2.82 11.00 3.37
C PHE A 61 3.52 10.11 4.40
N LEU A 62 3.83 8.88 4.04
CA LEU A 62 4.49 7.93 4.94
C LEU A 62 5.85 8.44 5.43
N GLU A 63 6.64 9.07 4.57
CA GLU A 63 7.93 9.67 4.92
C GLU A 63 7.78 10.89 5.86
N GLN A 64 6.70 11.64 5.75
CA GLN A 64 6.47 12.85 6.55
C GLN A 64 5.77 12.57 7.89
N THR A 65 4.93 11.54 7.96
CA THR A 65 4.02 11.34 9.10
C THR A 65 4.28 10.07 9.89
N THR A 66 5.21 9.23 9.46
CA THR A 66 5.53 7.98 10.16
C THR A 66 6.92 8.07 10.79
N PRO A 67 7.02 8.13 12.13
CA PRO A 67 8.29 8.16 12.83
C PRO A 67 9.03 6.81 12.81
#